data_AF-A0A0C3F5N8-F1
#
_entry.id   AF-A0A0C3F5N8-F1
#
_cell.length_a   1.000
_cell.length_b   1.000
_cell.length_c   1.000
_cell.angle_alpha   90.00
_cell.angle_beta   90.00
_cell.angle_gamma   90.00
#
_symmetry.space_group_name_H-M   'P 1'
#
loop_
_entity.id
_entity.type
_entity.pdbx_description
1 polymer ?
#
loop_
_entity_poly.entity_id
_entity_poly.type
_entity_poly.pdbx_seq_one_letter_code
_entity_poly.pdbx_strand_id
1 'polypeptide(L)'
;MPTLSPNPPPFIPTGRYTANNRAIINKVHPGDFLWPQEQELMHHFMCLQNQGFAWNDSQRGRFRKDFFPPIVMPVVEHKPWVLRNMPIPPGIYEDVCKIIKTKIAAGVYERSNSSYRLLPPHTEQIAEQFAGRAC
;
A
#
# COMPACT_ATOMS: atom_id res chain seq x y z
N MET A 1 -15.35 -12.42 -9.03
CA MET A 1 -14.71 -11.95 -10.27
C MET A 1 -15.78 -11.33 -11.16
N PRO A 2 -15.54 -10.19 -11.80
CA PRO A 2 -16.54 -9.55 -12.64
C PRO A 2 -16.65 -10.31 -13.98
N THR A 3 -17.83 -10.31 -14.58
CA THR A 3 -18.01 -10.90 -15.92
C THR A 3 -17.38 -9.99 -16.96
N LEU A 4 -16.52 -10.55 -17.83
CA LEU A 4 -15.87 -9.80 -18.91
C LEU A 4 -16.59 -10.04 -20.24
N SER A 5 -16.83 -8.96 -20.97
CA SER A 5 -17.30 -9.01 -22.37
C SER A 5 -16.10 -9.23 -23.29
N PRO A 6 -16.16 -10.16 -24.27
CA PRO A 6 -15.15 -10.28 -25.32
C PRO A 6 -15.00 -9.01 -26.16
N ASN A 7 -16.04 -8.17 -26.21
CA ASN A 7 -16.02 -6.87 -26.88
C ASN A 7 -16.15 -5.79 -25.78
N PRO A 8 -15.02 -5.30 -25.22
CA PRO A 8 -15.05 -4.28 -24.18
C PRO A 8 -15.56 -2.95 -24.74
N PRO A 9 -16.31 -2.16 -23.96
CA PRO A 9 -16.65 -0.80 -24.35
C PRO A 9 -15.39 0.09 -24.41
N PRO A 10 -15.45 1.22 -25.13
CA PRO A 10 -14.35 2.18 -25.12
C PRO A 10 -14.05 2.64 -23.68
N PHE A 11 -12.76 2.90 -23.41
CA PHE A 11 -12.31 3.27 -22.08
C PHE A 11 -12.98 4.56 -21.58
N ILE A 12 -13.61 4.48 -20.42
CA ILE A 12 -14.15 5.61 -19.67
C ILE A 12 -13.51 5.59 -18.27
N PRO A 13 -12.88 6.70 -17.83
CA PRO A 13 -12.35 6.81 -16.47
C PRO A 13 -13.42 6.48 -15.44
N THR A 14 -13.14 5.49 -14.58
CA THR A 14 -14.12 4.96 -13.63
C THR A 14 -13.53 4.97 -12.23
N GLY A 15 -14.02 5.88 -11.38
CA GLY A 15 -13.60 6.02 -9.99
C GLY A 15 -12.09 6.23 -9.81
N ARG A 16 -11.43 5.25 -9.20
CA ARG A 16 -9.98 5.18 -8.97
C ARG A 16 -9.18 4.89 -10.24
N TYR A 17 -9.78 4.28 -11.27
CA TYR A 17 -9.07 4.01 -12.53
C TYR A 17 -9.20 5.20 -13.49
N THR A 18 -8.24 6.12 -13.39
CA THR A 18 -8.17 7.37 -14.17
C THR A 18 -7.35 7.21 -15.45
N ALA A 19 -7.41 8.20 -16.34
CA ALA A 19 -6.56 8.23 -17.53
C ALA A 19 -5.05 8.18 -17.19
N ASN A 20 -4.63 8.81 -16.09
CA ASN A 20 -3.25 8.75 -15.61
C ASN A 20 -2.87 7.32 -15.20
N ASN A 21 -3.74 6.64 -14.47
CA ASN A 21 -3.52 5.26 -14.04
C ASN A 21 -3.49 4.30 -15.23
N ARG A 22 -4.34 4.54 -16.24
CA ARG A 22 -4.27 3.83 -17.53
C ARG A 22 -2.92 4.04 -18.22
N ALA A 23 -2.43 5.28 -18.27
CA ALA A 23 -1.13 5.59 -18.88
C ALA A 23 0.04 4.90 -18.14
N ILE A 24 -0.02 4.80 -16.81
CA ILE A 24 0.96 4.04 -16.02
C ILE A 24 0.96 2.57 -16.45
N ILE A 25 -0.23 1.95 -16.55
CA ILE A 25 -0.36 0.55 -16.99
C ILE A 25 0.21 0.37 -18.41
N ASN A 26 -0.13 1.25 -19.35
CA ASN A 26 0.41 1.18 -20.71
C ASN A 26 1.94 1.32 -20.74
N LYS A 27 2.51 2.15 -19.86
CA LYS A 27 3.96 2.32 -19.75
C LYS A 27 4.65 1.08 -19.18
N VAL A 28 4.00 0.34 -18.27
CA VAL A 28 4.54 -0.87 -17.64
C VAL A 28 4.41 -2.11 -18.53
N HIS A 29 3.51 -2.07 -19.52
CA HIS A 29 3.38 -3.09 -20.57
C HIS A 29 3.87 -2.58 -21.93
N PRO A 30 5.17 -2.19 -22.09
CA PRO A 30 5.71 -1.83 -23.39
C PRO A 30 5.93 -3.09 -24.24
N GLY A 31 5.51 -3.06 -25.51
CA GLY A 31 5.78 -4.10 -26.50
C GLY A 31 4.57 -4.98 -26.84
N ASP A 32 4.84 -6.08 -27.55
CA ASP A 32 3.83 -6.91 -28.20
C ASP A 32 3.31 -8.05 -27.33
N PHE A 33 3.52 -7.99 -26.00
CA PHE A 33 3.07 -9.05 -25.09
C PHE A 33 1.54 -9.18 -25.05
N LEU A 34 0.82 -8.05 -25.11
CA LEU A 34 -0.64 -8.01 -25.23
C LEU A 34 -1.01 -7.38 -26.57
N TRP A 35 -1.91 -8.02 -27.30
CA TRP A 35 -2.51 -7.41 -28.48
C TRP A 35 -3.35 -6.19 -28.09
N PRO A 36 -3.57 -5.23 -29.01
CA PRO A 36 -4.36 -4.04 -28.71
C PRO A 36 -5.74 -4.36 -28.11
N GLN A 37 -6.41 -5.41 -28.59
CA GLN A 37 -7.70 -5.86 -28.09
C GLN A 37 -7.61 -6.45 -26.66
N GLU A 38 -6.52 -7.15 -26.35
CA GLU A 38 -6.29 -7.69 -25.00
C GLU A 38 -5.98 -6.58 -24.00
N GLN A 39 -5.27 -5.52 -24.43
CA GLN A 39 -5.03 -4.34 -23.61
C GLN A 39 -6.34 -3.60 -23.29
N GLU A 40 -7.25 -3.48 -24.28
CA GLU A 40 -8.59 -2.92 -24.06
C GLU A 40 -9.40 -3.77 -23.07
N LEU A 41 -9.34 -5.09 -23.20
CA LEU A 41 -10.00 -6.01 -22.25
C LEU A 41 -9.43 -5.87 -20.84
N MET A 42 -8.11 -5.74 -20.69
CA MET A 42 -7.45 -5.49 -19.42
C MET A 42 -7.91 -4.16 -18.81
N HIS A 43 -7.96 -3.08 -19.58
CA HIS A 43 -8.47 -1.78 -19.09
C HIS A 43 -9.92 -1.88 -18.63
N HIS A 44 -10.76 -2.59 -19.37
CA HIS A 44 -12.14 -2.82 -18.99
C HIS A 44 -12.24 -3.62 -17.68
N PHE A 45 -11.42 -4.67 -17.51
CA PHE A 45 -11.31 -5.41 -16.25
C PHE A 45 -10.91 -4.49 -15.07
N MET A 46 -9.92 -3.62 -15.27
CA MET A 46 -9.49 -2.64 -14.25
C MET A 46 -10.60 -1.65 -13.89
N CYS A 47 -11.39 -1.18 -14.87
CA CYS A 47 -12.58 -0.36 -14.63
C CYS A 47 -13.64 -1.10 -13.80
N LEU A 48 -13.94 -2.37 -14.13
CA LEU A 48 -14.90 -3.18 -13.38
C LEU A 48 -14.41 -3.47 -11.96
N GLN A 49 -13.10 -3.66 -11.79
CA GLN A 49 -12.42 -3.80 -10.50
C GLN A 49 -11.91 -2.47 -9.96
N ASN A 50 -12.69 -1.40 -10.15
CA ASN A 50 -12.34 -0.04 -9.72
C ASN A 50 -11.80 0.04 -8.28
N GLN A 51 -12.38 -0.70 -7.33
CA GLN A 51 -11.94 -0.69 -5.93
C GLN A 51 -10.93 -1.80 -5.58
N GLY A 52 -10.63 -2.71 -6.52
CA GLY A 52 -9.71 -3.82 -6.29
C GLY A 52 -8.26 -3.38 -6.21
N PHE A 53 -7.91 -2.28 -6.87
CA PHE A 53 -6.54 -1.75 -6.92
C PHE A 53 -6.39 -0.47 -6.10
N ALA A 54 -5.21 -0.30 -5.51
CA ALA A 54 -4.82 0.90 -4.78
C ALA A 54 -3.70 1.61 -5.53
N TRP A 55 -3.93 2.88 -5.87
CA TRP A 55 -2.97 3.73 -6.59
C TRP A 55 -2.21 4.67 -5.67
N ASN A 56 -2.65 4.79 -4.42
CA ASN A 56 -2.01 5.56 -3.36
C ASN A 56 -2.34 4.95 -1.98
N ASP A 57 -1.66 5.41 -0.94
CA ASP A 57 -1.83 4.90 0.43
C ASP A 57 -3.24 5.12 1.00
N SER A 58 -3.98 6.15 0.55
CA SER A 58 -5.34 6.40 1.04
C SER A 58 -6.38 5.45 0.43
N GLN A 59 -6.05 4.79 -0.68
CA GLN A 59 -6.89 3.78 -1.32
C GLN A 59 -6.64 2.36 -0.80
N ARG A 60 -5.63 2.18 0.07
CA ARG A 60 -5.27 0.89 0.65
C ARG A 60 -6.45 0.31 1.43
N GLY A 61 -6.83 -0.93 1.09
CA GLY A 61 -7.88 -1.65 1.81
C GLY A 61 -7.46 -2.04 3.23
N ARG A 62 -8.45 -2.35 4.07
CA ARG A 62 -8.26 -2.97 5.39
C ARG A 62 -8.96 -4.32 5.39
N PHE A 63 -8.42 -5.29 6.12
CA PHE A 63 -9.13 -6.54 6.34
C PHE A 63 -10.43 -6.24 7.09
N ARG A 64 -11.51 -6.92 6.67
CA ARG A 64 -12.78 -6.79 7.35
C ARG A 64 -12.69 -7.55 8.69
N LYS A 65 -13.10 -6.87 9.78
CA LYS A 65 -12.97 -7.39 11.15
C LYS A 65 -13.84 -8.61 11.43
N ASP A 66 -14.90 -8.81 10.66
CA ASP A 66 -15.79 -9.97 10.73
C ASP A 66 -15.16 -11.24 10.15
N PHE A 67 -14.24 -11.10 9.19
CA PHE A 67 -13.45 -12.22 8.67
C PHE A 67 -12.13 -12.40 9.43
N PHE A 68 -11.50 -11.31 9.82
CA PHE A 68 -10.20 -11.30 10.49
C PHE A 68 -10.33 -10.49 11.80
N PRO A 69 -10.75 -11.13 12.90
CA PRO A 69 -10.82 -10.45 14.18
C PRO A 69 -9.41 -10.01 14.65
N PRO A 70 -9.31 -8.99 15.52
CA PRO A 70 -8.02 -8.57 16.07
C PRO A 70 -7.28 -9.74 16.73
N ILE A 71 -5.97 -9.82 16.46
CA ILE A 71 -5.11 -10.86 17.05
C ILE A 71 -4.80 -10.47 18.50
N VAL A 72 -5.02 -11.41 19.42
CA VAL A 72 -4.57 -11.30 20.82
C VAL A 72 -3.20 -11.97 20.92
N MET A 73 -2.17 -11.16 21.18
CA MET A 73 -0.82 -11.68 21.41
C MET A 73 -0.77 -12.35 22.79
N PRO A 74 -0.39 -13.64 22.90
CA PRO A 74 -0.21 -14.28 24.20
C PRO A 74 0.98 -13.64 24.93
N VAL A 75 0.79 -13.31 26.21
CA VAL A 75 1.80 -12.65 27.03
C VAL A 75 2.31 -13.62 28.09
N VAL A 76 3.63 -13.75 28.19
CA VAL A 76 4.32 -14.40 29.32
C VAL A 76 4.67 -13.31 30.33
N GLU A 77 4.72 -13.62 31.63
CA GLU A 77 5.14 -12.64 32.64
C GLU A 77 6.57 -12.14 32.35
N HIS A 78 6.72 -10.84 32.15
CA HIS A 78 8.02 -10.20 31.89
C HIS A 78 8.00 -8.70 32.19
N LYS A 79 9.19 -8.13 32.29
CA LYS A 79 9.38 -6.67 32.33
C LYS A 79 9.31 -6.12 30.89
N PRO A 80 8.49 -5.10 30.60
CA PRO A 80 8.44 -4.48 29.28
C PRO A 80 9.82 -3.98 28.82
N TRP A 81 10.14 -4.21 27.55
CA TRP A 81 11.41 -3.79 26.98
C TRP A 81 11.39 -2.30 26.60
N VAL A 82 12.34 -1.53 27.14
CA VAL A 82 12.48 -0.10 26.87
C VAL A 82 13.88 0.19 26.36
N LEU A 83 13.98 0.54 25.07
CA LEU A 83 15.21 1.05 24.46
C LEU A 83 15.09 2.55 24.18
N ARG A 84 16.19 3.30 24.37
CA ARG A 84 16.25 4.73 24.06
C ARG A 84 16.17 4.93 22.53
N ASN A 85 15.39 5.92 22.09
CA ASN A 85 15.30 6.29 20.68
C ASN A 85 16.66 6.80 20.15
N MET A 86 17.14 6.20 19.07
CA MET A 86 18.29 6.73 18.33
C MET A 86 17.89 8.02 17.61
N PRO A 87 18.76 9.05 17.59
CA PRO A 87 18.48 10.27 16.85
C PRO A 87 18.40 9.96 15.35
N ILE A 88 17.41 10.54 14.68
CA ILE A 88 17.29 10.45 13.22
C ILE A 88 18.34 11.38 12.61
N PRO A 89 19.17 10.90 11.66
CA PRO A 89 20.14 11.75 10.97
C PRO A 89 19.46 12.96 10.30
N PRO A 90 20.05 14.18 10.39
CA PRO A 90 19.41 15.39 9.86
C PRO A 90 19.04 15.31 8.38
N GLY A 91 19.86 14.65 7.57
CA GLY A 91 19.65 14.55 6.11
C GLY A 91 18.39 13.80 5.69
N ILE A 92 17.84 12.92 6.55
CA ILE A 92 16.64 12.12 6.26
C ILE A 92 15.46 12.48 7.17
N TYR A 93 15.62 13.48 8.03
CA TYR A 93 14.64 13.80 9.08
C TYR A 93 13.27 14.17 8.48
N GLU A 94 13.26 15.02 7.47
CA GLU A 94 12.03 15.47 6.81
C GLU A 94 11.31 14.32 6.08
N ASP A 95 12.07 13.42 5.44
CA ASP A 95 11.52 12.26 4.75
C ASP A 95 10.87 11.28 5.73
N VAL A 96 11.54 11.00 6.86
CA VAL A 96 10.99 10.15 7.92
C VAL A 96 9.71 10.79 8.50
N CYS A 97 9.74 12.10 8.78
CA CYS A 97 8.56 12.83 9.26
C CYS A 97 7.40 12.75 8.27
N LYS A 98 7.66 12.88 6.97
CA LYS A 98 6.65 12.76 5.91
C LYS A 98 6.04 11.37 5.88
N ILE A 99 6.86 10.31 5.91
CA ILE A 99 6.40 8.91 5.92
C ILE A 99 5.50 8.64 7.14
N ILE A 100 5.92 9.07 8.33
CA ILE A 100 5.13 8.87 9.56
C ILE A 100 3.78 9.58 9.44
N LYS A 101 3.74 10.82 8.95
CA LYS A 101 2.49 11.57 8.75
C LYS A 101 1.58 10.88 7.73
N THR A 102 2.11 10.37 6.63
CA THR A 102 1.34 9.62 5.63
C THR A 102 0.73 8.35 6.23
N LYS A 103 1.49 7.59 7.03
CA LYS A 103 0.99 6.38 7.69
C LYS A 103 -0.09 6.66 8.75
N ILE A 104 0.02 7.79 9.46
CA ILE A 104 -1.02 8.26 10.37
C ILE A 104 -2.28 8.65 9.58
N ALA A 105 -2.14 9.40 8.48
CA ALA A 105 -3.27 9.81 7.65
C ALA A 105 -4.00 8.61 7.01
N ALA A 106 -3.25 7.57 6.61
CA ALA A 106 -3.82 6.29 6.14
C ALA A 106 -4.48 5.47 7.27
N GLY A 107 -4.29 5.86 8.54
CA GLY A 107 -4.77 5.16 9.73
C GLY A 107 -4.10 3.81 9.96
N VAL A 108 -2.87 3.64 9.48
CA VAL A 108 -2.02 2.47 9.77
C VAL A 108 -1.35 2.65 11.13
N TYR A 109 -0.92 3.87 11.43
CA TYR A 109 -0.31 4.22 12.72
C TYR A 109 -1.26 5.06 13.57
N GLU A 110 -1.23 4.79 14.87
CA GLU A 110 -2.00 5.51 15.88
C GLU A 110 -1.07 6.01 16.98
N ARG A 111 -1.39 7.18 17.55
CA ARG A 111 -0.66 7.70 18.70
C ARG A 111 -1.00 6.84 19.92
N SER A 112 0.02 6.28 20.56
CA SER A 112 -0.14 5.46 21.75
C SER A 112 0.90 5.83 22.81
N ASN A 113 0.57 5.54 24.06
CA ASN A 113 1.52 5.55 25.17
C ASN A 113 1.71 4.11 25.63
N SER A 114 2.84 3.51 25.24
CA SER A 114 3.15 2.10 25.53
C SER A 114 4.36 2.00 26.45
N SER A 115 4.33 0.99 27.33
CA SER A 115 5.47 0.58 28.14
C SER A 115 6.58 -0.08 27.30
N TYR A 116 6.28 -0.53 26.07
CA TYR A 116 7.27 -1.05 25.13
C TYR A 116 7.81 0.06 24.24
N ARG A 117 9.14 0.11 24.07
CA ARG A 117 9.82 0.97 23.11
C ARG A 117 10.88 0.18 22.36
N LEU A 118 10.67 0.01 21.05
CA LEU A 118 11.55 -0.76 20.16
C LEU A 118 12.18 0.15 19.10
N LEU A 119 13.44 -0.13 18.77
CA LEU A 119 14.09 0.17 17.48
C LEU A 119 14.87 -1.08 17.05
N PRO A 120 14.81 -1.51 15.77
CA PRO A 120 15.70 -2.56 15.28
C PRO A 120 17.15 -2.01 15.14
N PRO A 121 18.17 -2.84 15.35
CA PRO A 121 19.59 -2.42 15.40
C PRO A 121 20.25 -2.12 14.03
N HIS A 122 19.50 -2.00 12.92
CA HIS A 122 20.11 -1.79 11.60
C HIS A 122 19.37 -0.75 10.75
N THR A 123 20.05 0.38 10.54
CA THR A 123 19.58 1.54 9.77
C THR A 123 19.41 1.25 8.27
N GLU A 124 20.12 0.27 7.71
CA GLU A 124 20.03 -0.06 6.28
C GLU A 124 18.73 -0.78 5.89
N GLN A 125 18.15 -1.57 6.80
CA GLN A 125 16.89 -2.28 6.54
C GLN A 125 15.64 -1.39 6.66
N ILE A 126 15.74 -0.22 7.31
CA ILE A 126 14.60 0.67 7.52
C ILE A 126 14.15 1.32 6.20
N ALA A 127 15.03 1.53 5.22
CA ALA A 127 14.62 2.02 3.91
C ALA A 127 13.83 0.96 3.13
N GLU A 128 14.30 -0.30 3.16
CA GLU A 128 13.67 -1.42 2.45
C GLU A 128 12.36 -1.91 3.09
N GLN A 129 12.24 -1.81 4.43
CA GLN A 129 11.05 -2.25 5.14
C GLN A 129 9.91 -1.22 5.07
N PHE A 130 10.22 0.03 4.69
CA PHE A 130 9.25 1.12 4.56
C PHE A 130 8.92 1.48 3.12
N ALA A 131 9.81 1.17 2.16
CA ALA A 131 9.42 1.03 0.77
C ALA A 131 8.61 -0.27 0.67
N GLY A 132 7.30 -0.16 0.42
CA GLY A 132 6.52 -1.35 0.08
C GLY A 132 7.27 -2.09 -1.04
N ARG A 133 7.52 -3.39 -0.85
CA ARG A 133 8.02 -4.23 -1.94
C ARG A 133 7.12 -3.94 -3.14
N ALA A 134 7.70 -3.35 -4.18
CA ALA A 134 7.04 -3.28 -5.46
C ALA A 134 6.75 -4.74 -5.85
N CYS A 135 5.47 -5.07 -5.96
CA CYS A 135 5.06 -6.21 -6.76
C CYS A 135 5.29 -5.86 -8.24
#